data_AF-A0A8T5XF53-F1
#
_entry.id   AF-A0A8T5XF53-F1
#
_cell.length_a   1.000
_cell.length_b   1.000
_cell.length_c   1.000
_cell.angle_alpha   90.00
_cell.angle_beta   90.00
_cell.angle_gamma   90.00
#
_symmetry.space_group_name_H-M   'P 1'
#
loop_
_entity.id
_entity.type
_entity.pdbx_description
1 polymer ?
#
loop_
_entity_poly.entity_id
_entity_poly.type
_entity_poly.pdbx_seq_one_letter_code
_entity_poly.pdbx_strand_id
1 'polypeptide(L)' 'MSKRRPINPNAQKALNEMKYEIAKELGVINSVNPVTPNKHSDLLTSGQNVFFAGNVGGQMTKRLIEMGEKQLINKS' A
#
# COMPACT_ATOMS: atom_id res chain seq x y z
N MET A 1 -1.45 -23.68 10.44
CA MET A 1 -1.47 -22.83 9.23
C MET A 1 -0.07 -22.30 8.96
N SER A 2 0.51 -22.58 7.80
CA SER A 2 1.83 -22.06 7.42
C SER A 2 1.74 -20.57 7.17
N LYS A 3 2.42 -19.75 7.98
CA LYS A 3 2.50 -18.30 7.81
C LYS A 3 3.26 -18.02 6.52
N ARG A 4 2.57 -17.55 5.47
CA ARG A 4 3.22 -17.16 4.21
C ARG A 4 4.17 -16.00 4.51
N ARG A 5 5.46 -16.30 4.57
CA ARG A 5 6.49 -15.29 4.75
C ARG A 5 6.58 -14.48 3.45
N PRO A 6 6.79 -13.17 3.53
CA PRO A 6 7.08 -12.38 2.35
C PRO A 6 8.30 -12.98 1.64
N ILE A 7 8.19 -13.13 0.32
CA ILE A 7 9.22 -13.77 -0.53
C ILE A 7 10.56 -13.04 -0.40
N ASN A 8 10.53 -11.72 -0.17
CA ASN A 8 11.71 -10.92 0.12
C ASN A 8 11.37 -9.86 1.21
N PRO A 9 12.09 -9.85 2.35
CA PRO A 9 11.83 -8.91 3.43
C PRO A 9 12.19 -7.45 3.06
N ASN A 10 13.15 -7.22 2.18
CA ASN A 10 13.47 -5.87 1.70
C ASN A 10 12.36 -5.32 0.81
N ALA A 11 11.81 -6.17 -0.08
CA ALA A 11 10.65 -5.80 -0.89
C ALA A 11 9.45 -5.43 -0.02
N GLN A 12 9.24 -6.12 1.11
CA GLN A 12 8.19 -5.76 2.05
C GLN A 12 8.37 -4.35 2.63
N LYS A 13 9.61 -3.95 2.94
CA LYS A 13 9.91 -2.61 3.44
C LYS A 13 9.60 -1.55 2.39
N ALA A 14 10.10 -1.73 1.16
CA ALA A 14 9.86 -0.81 0.05
C ALA A 14 8.35 -0.69 -0.30
N LEU A 15 7.61 -1.80 -0.28
CA LEU A 15 6.17 -1.80 -0.50
C LEU A 15 5.41 -1.08 0.62
N ASN A 16 5.86 -1.21 1.88
CA ASN A 16 5.28 -0.45 2.98
C ASN A 16 5.52 1.05 2.83
N GLU A 17 6.74 1.47 2.47
CA GLU A 17 7.05 2.88 2.18
C GLU A 17 6.16 3.42 1.06
N MET A 18 6.05 2.70 -0.07
CA MET A 18 5.17 3.06 -1.17
C MET A 18 3.69 3.17 -0.75
N LYS A 19 3.21 2.25 0.09
CA LYS A 19 1.85 2.30 0.64
C LYS A 19 1.61 3.59 1.43
N TYR A 20 2.57 4.01 2.26
CA TYR A 20 2.46 5.24 3.04
C TYR A 20 2.51 6.49 2.16
N GLU A 21 3.35 6.50 1.11
CA GLU A 21 3.40 7.59 0.13
C GLU A 21 2.08 7.75 -0.62
N ILE A 22 1.53 6.66 -1.14
CA ILE A 22 0.26 6.68 -1.86
C ILE A 22 -0.89 7.05 -0.91
N ALA A 23 -0.91 6.54 0.32
CA ALA A 23 -1.89 6.94 1.32
C ALA A 23 -1.79 8.44 1.65
N LYS A 24 -0.58 9.01 1.61
CA LYS A 24 -0.33 10.44 1.77
C LYS A 24 -0.86 11.25 0.59
N GLU A 25 -0.62 10.82 -0.63
CA GLU A 25 -1.16 11.46 -1.84
C GLU A 25 -2.68 11.43 -1.90
N LEU A 26 -3.29 10.32 -1.49
CA LEU A 26 -4.75 10.14 -1.49
C LEU A 26 -5.45 10.84 -0.30
N GLY A 27 -4.71 11.58 0.53
CA GLY A 27 -5.27 12.34 1.65
C GLY A 27 -5.76 11.50 2.83
N VAL A 28 -5.34 10.23 2.92
CA VAL A 28 -5.77 9.27 3.97
C VAL A 28 -5.01 9.48 5.29
N ILE A 29 -4.04 10.39 5.36
CA ILE A 29 -3.17 10.59 6.54
C ILE A 29 -3.95 11.08 7.77
N ASN A 30 -5.13 11.70 7.59
CA ASN A 30 -5.97 12.07 8.72
C ASN A 30 -6.65 10.85 9.38
N SER A 31 -6.53 9.67 8.77
CA SER A 31 -7.21 8.43 9.14
C SER A 31 -6.25 7.30 9.51
N VAL A 32 -5.00 7.36 9.04
CA VAL A 32 -3.97 6.37 9.33
C VAL A 32 -2.94 7.00 10.26
N ASN A 33 -3.28 7.10 11.53
CA ASN A 33 -2.28 7.36 12.57
C ASN A 33 -1.25 6.22 12.51
N PRO A 34 0.04 6.49 12.27
CA PRO A 34 1.09 5.47 12.15
C PRO A 34 1.37 4.71 13.47
N VAL A 35 0.66 5.03 14.55
CA VAL A 35 0.90 4.52 15.92
C VAL A 35 0.03 3.30 16.27
N THR A 36 -1.03 2.99 15.52
CA THR A 36 -1.89 1.85 15.85
C THR A 36 -2.30 1.06 14.61
N PRO A 37 -1.59 -0.04 14.29
CA PRO A 37 -1.96 -0.94 13.19
C PRO A 37 -3.31 -1.64 13.39
N ASN A 38 -3.86 -1.61 14.61
CA ASN A 38 -5.01 -2.42 15.05
C ASN A 38 -6.17 -1.61 15.64
N LYS A 39 -6.17 -0.28 15.58
CA LYS A 39 -7.38 0.49 15.89
C LYS A 39 -8.10 0.74 14.58
N HIS A 40 -9.15 -0.03 14.32
CA HIS A 40 -10.27 0.43 13.51
C HIS A 40 -10.57 1.86 13.95
N SER A 41 -10.36 2.82 13.06
CA SER A 41 -10.71 4.20 13.29
C SER A 41 -12.23 4.26 13.44
N ASP A 42 -12.73 4.29 14.68
CA ASP A 42 -14.15 4.49 15.01
C ASP A 42 -14.71 5.85 14.53
N LEU A 43 -13.96 6.59 13.71
CA LEU A 43 -14.28 7.90 13.16
C LEU A 43 -14.47 7.90 11.63
N LEU A 44 -14.26 6.75 10.95
CA LEU A 44 -14.56 6.58 9.53
C LEU A 44 -15.55 5.44 9.40
N THR A 45 -16.66 5.68 8.73
CA THR A 45 -17.60 4.61 8.40
C THR A 45 -16.81 3.51 7.68
N SER A 46 -16.98 2.24 8.07
CA SER A 46 -16.22 1.10 7.52
C SER A 46 -16.07 1.11 5.99
N GLY A 47 -17.05 1.68 5.26
CA GLY A 47 -16.99 1.90 3.82
C GLY A 47 -15.88 2.86 3.33
N GLN A 48 -15.59 3.94 4.05
CA GLN A 48 -14.51 4.87 3.70
C GLN A 48 -13.14 4.18 3.82
N ASN A 49 -12.91 3.43 4.90
CA ASN A 49 -11.66 2.68 5.08
C ASN A 49 -11.43 1.66 3.96
N VAL A 50 -12.48 0.93 3.55
CA VAL A 50 -12.40 -0.02 2.43
C VAL A 50 -12.15 0.70 1.11
N PHE A 51 -12.81 1.83 0.87
CA PHE A 51 -12.62 2.63 -0.35
C PHE A 51 -11.19 3.17 -0.47
N PHE A 52 -10.64 3.74 0.60
CA PHE A 52 -9.25 4.24 0.61
C PHE A 52 -8.23 3.11 0.50
N ALA A 53 -8.43 1.98 1.19
CA ALA A 53 -7.55 0.82 1.07
C ALA A 53 -7.54 0.24 -0.36
N GLY A 54 -8.71 0.19 -1.02
CA GLY A 54 -8.84 -0.23 -2.42
C GLY A 54 -8.09 0.69 -3.37
N ASN A 55 -8.25 2.01 -3.22
CA ASN A 55 -7.53 2.99 -4.05
C ASN A 55 -6.01 2.94 -3.84
N VAL A 56 -5.54 2.81 -2.59
CA VAL A 56 -4.11 2.64 -2.28
C VAL A 56 -3.57 1.36 -2.90
N GLY A 57 -4.29 0.24 -2.76
CA GLY A 57 -3.93 -1.05 -3.36
C GLY A 57 -3.84 -1.03 -4.89
N GLY A 58 -4.82 -0.39 -5.53
CA GLY A 58 -4.85 -0.23 -6.99
C GLY A 58 -3.67 0.60 -7.51
N GLN A 59 -3.37 1.73 -6.85
CA GLN A 59 -2.24 2.58 -7.20
C GLN A 59 -0.88 1.89 -6.99
N MET A 60 -0.72 1.11 -5.91
CA MET A 60 0.48 0.29 -5.70
C MET A 60 0.68 -0.68 -6.85
N THR A 61 -0.38 -1.38 -7.27
CA THR A 61 -0.32 -2.34 -8.37
C THR A 61 0.06 -1.66 -9.68
N LYS A 62 -0.53 -0.49 -9.98
CA LYS A 62 -0.21 0.29 -11.17
C LYS A 62 1.27 0.70 -11.22
N ARG A 63 1.80 1.24 -10.12
CA ARG A 63 3.23 1.62 -10.04
C ARG A 63 4.17 0.42 -10.20
N LEU A 64 3.81 -0.74 -9.63
CA LEU A 64 4.60 -1.95 -9.80
C LEU A 64 4.62 -2.45 -11.24
N ILE A 65 3.48 -2.36 -11.95
CA ILE A 65 3.40 -2.69 -13.38
C ILE A 65 4.27 -1.73 -14.18
N GLU A 66 4.15 -0.42 -13.96
CA GLU A 66 4.98 0.59 -14.64
C GLU A 66 6.49 0.38 -14.41
N MET A 67 6.90 0.01 -13.19
CA MET A 67 8.29 -0.36 -12.89
C MET A 67 8.72 -1.61 -13.66
N GLY A 68 7.85 -2.62 -13.74
CA GLY A 68 8.10 -3.83 -14.54
C GLY A 68 8.23 -3.54 -16.02
N GLU A 69 7.33 -2.73 -16.59
CA GLU A 69 7.38 -2.29 -17.99
C GLU A 69 8.68 -1.55 -18.28
N LYS A 70 9.09 -0.60 -17.43
CA LYS A 70 10.37 0.11 -17.56
C LYS A 70 11.57 -0.84 -17.51
N GLN A 71 11.55 -1.84 -16.63
CA GLN A 71 12.62 -2.84 -16.55
C GLN A 71 12.68 -3.72 -17.81
N LEU A 72 11.54 -4.04 -18.41
CA LEU A 72 11.48 -4.81 -19.66
C LEU A 72 11.97 -3.98 -20.86
N ILE A 73 11.57 -2.71 -20.95
CA ILE A 73 12.01 -1.79 -22.00
C ILE A 73 13.53 -1.57 -21.92
N ASN A 74 14.08 -1.32 -20.74
CA ASN A 74 15.53 -1.11 -20.56
C ASN A 74 16.38 -2.37 -20.76
N LYS A 75 15.77 -3.56 -20.83
CA LYS A 75 16.47 -4.83 -21.07
C LYS A 75 16.46 -5.23 -22.54
N SER A 76 15.80 -4.45 -23.40
CA SER A 76 15.76 -4.62 -24.85
C SER A 76 16.79 -3.72 -25.52
#